data_AF-A0A9D9JZ39-F1
#
_entry.id   AF-A0A9D9JZ39-F1
#
_cell.length_a   1.000
_cell.length_b   1.000
_cell.length_c   1.000
_cell.angle_alpha   90.00
_cell.angle_beta   90.00
_cell.angle_gamma   90.00
#
_symmetry.space_group_name_H-M   'P 1'
#
loop_
_entity.id
_entity.type
_entity.pdbx_description
1 polymer ?
#
loop_
_entity_poly.entity_id
_entity_poly.type
_entity_poly.pdbx_seq_one_letter_code
_entity_poly.pdbx_strand_id
1 'polypeptide(L)'
;MKLILRLLGVAALIALGVIIYRAVRQYREDSVFDLGSNPQPQSSSSSSSEPRSISPELLAILADPGDKGPVELMKDSEGKEWLVNRRNGYRYPIEDGIPIMLLEEGEKNRDESLIIRQE
;
A
#
# COMPACT_ATOMS: atom_id res chain seq x y z
N MET A 1 -10.79 -49.52 -44.93
CA MET A 1 -10.77 -48.04 -44.93
C MET A 1 -11.70 -47.42 -43.87
N LYS A 2 -12.92 -47.92 -43.66
CA LYS A 2 -13.88 -47.36 -42.67
C LYS A 2 -13.41 -47.47 -41.21
N LEU A 3 -12.65 -48.50 -40.86
CA LEU A 3 -12.08 -48.69 -39.51
C LEU A 3 -10.96 -47.68 -39.21
N ILE A 4 -10.13 -47.36 -40.21
CA ILE A 4 -9.05 -46.38 -40.11
C ILE A 4 -9.63 -44.98 -39.93
N LEU A 5 -10.70 -44.65 -40.67
CA LEU A 5 -11.39 -43.37 -40.51
C LEU A 5 -12.02 -43.20 -39.11
N ARG A 6 -12.55 -44.29 -38.52
CA ARG A 6 -13.08 -44.29 -37.15
C ARG A 6 -11.98 -44.14 -36.09
N LEU A 7 -10.84 -44.81 -36.27
CA LEU A 7 -9.68 -44.65 -35.40
C LEU A 7 -9.11 -43.23 -35.44
N LEU A 8 -9.03 -42.62 -36.63
CA LEU A 8 -8.58 -41.23 -36.78
C LEU A 8 -9.53 -40.25 -36.08
N GLY A 9 -10.84 -40.47 -36.17
CA GLY A 9 -11.85 -39.66 -35.48
C GLY A 9 -11.76 -39.77 -33.96
N VAL A 10 -11.58 -40.97 -33.41
CA VAL A 10 -11.40 -41.16 -31.96
C VAL A 10 -10.10 -40.52 -31.48
N ALA A 11 -9.00 -40.65 -32.24
CA ALA A 11 -7.74 -39.99 -31.91
C ALA A 11 -7.86 -38.46 -31.91
N ALA A 12 -8.60 -37.88 -32.87
CA ALA A 12 -8.85 -36.44 -32.93
C ALA A 12 -9.68 -35.94 -31.73
N LEU A 13 -10.69 -36.70 -31.30
CA LEU A 13 -11.48 -36.36 -30.11
C LEU A 13 -10.66 -36.44 -28.82
N ILE A 14 -9.79 -37.44 -28.69
CA ILE A 14 -8.87 -37.55 -27.56
C ILE A 14 -7.90 -36.36 -27.56
N ALA A 15 -7.32 -36.01 -28.71
CA ALA A 15 -6.42 -34.86 -28.82
C ALA A 15 -7.12 -33.55 -28.46
N LEU A 16 -8.35 -33.34 -28.95
CA LEU A 16 -9.16 -32.17 -28.60
C LEU A 16 -9.47 -32.12 -27.10
N GLY A 17 -9.81 -33.25 -26.49
CA GLY A 17 -10.03 -33.36 -25.05
C GLY A 17 -8.77 -33.03 -24.24
N VAL A 18 -7.60 -33.48 -24.68
CA VAL A 18 -6.31 -33.14 -24.05
C VAL A 18 -5.99 -31.64 -24.19
N ILE A 19 -6.24 -31.04 -25.35
CA ILE A 19 -6.06 -29.59 -25.57
C ILE A 19 -6.96 -28.79 -24.64
N ILE A 20 -8.25 -29.14 -24.56
CA ILE A 20 -9.22 -28.47 -23.67
C ILE A 20 -8.83 -28.67 -22.20
N TYR A 21 -8.43 -29.88 -21.80
CA TYR A 21 -7.99 -30.16 -20.44
C TYR A 21 -6.76 -29.33 -20.05
N ARG A 22 -5.76 -29.23 -20.94
CA ARG A 22 -4.59 -28.37 -20.70
C ARG A 22 -5.00 -26.89 -20.64
N ALA A 23 -5.84 -26.43 -21.55
CA ALA A 23 -6.31 -25.04 -21.57
C ALA A 23 -7.06 -24.65 -20.29
N VAL A 24 -7.97 -25.51 -19.79
CA VAL A 24 -8.72 -25.26 -18.55
C VAL A 24 -7.80 -25.29 -17.32
N ARG A 25 -6.83 -26.22 -17.28
CA ARG A 25 -5.88 -26.28 -16.16
C ARG A 25 -4.97 -25.06 -16.13
N GLN A 26 -4.52 -24.60 -17.29
CA GLN A 26 -3.64 -23.44 -17.46
C GLN A 26 -4.38 -22.11 -17.18
N TYR A 27 -5.65 -22.00 -17.60
CA TYR A 27 -6.51 -20.86 -17.25
C TYR A 27 -6.72 -20.71 -15.73
N ARG A 28 -6.71 -21.82 -14.98
CA ARG A 28 -6.82 -21.79 -13.51
C ARG A 28 -5.57 -21.23 -12.83
N GLU A 29 -4.41 -21.31 -13.48
CA GLU A 29 -3.14 -20.78 -12.95
C GLU A 29 -2.94 -19.30 -13.33
N ASP A 30 -3.34 -18.88 -14.55
CA ASP A 30 -3.24 -17.48 -14.99
C ASP A 30 -4.31 -16.55 -14.39
N SER A 31 -5.41 -17.10 -13.87
CA SER A 31 -6.51 -16.31 -13.28
C SER A 31 -6.34 -16.03 -11.78
N VAL A 32 -5.21 -16.41 -11.17
CA VAL A 32 -4.85 -15.90 -9.85
C VAL A 32 -4.36 -14.47 -10.08
N PHE A 33 -5.30 -13.53 -10.01
CA PHE A 33 -5.01 -12.10 -9.99
C PHE A 33 -4.11 -11.82 -8.78
N ASP A 34 -2.81 -11.70 -9.05
CA ASP A 34 -1.78 -11.47 -8.07
C ASP A 34 -1.80 -10.00 -7.63
N LEU A 35 -2.66 -9.72 -6.64
CA LEU A 35 -2.72 -8.44 -5.94
C LEU A 35 -1.61 -8.29 -4.87
N GLY A 36 -0.60 -9.18 -4.83
CA GLY A 36 0.23 -9.29 -3.64
C GLY A 36 1.71 -9.62 -3.83
N SER A 37 2.21 -9.98 -5.00
CA SER A 37 3.65 -10.23 -5.17
C SER A 37 4.42 -8.94 -5.37
N ASN A 38 4.63 -8.23 -4.26
CA ASN A 38 5.83 -7.42 -4.11
C ASN A 38 7.03 -8.36 -4.30
N PRO A 39 7.91 -8.19 -5.31
CA PRO A 39 9.14 -8.95 -5.38
C PRO A 39 9.99 -8.51 -4.19
N GLN A 40 9.85 -9.20 -3.07
CA GLN A 40 10.58 -8.90 -1.84
C GLN A 40 12.06 -9.08 -2.16
N PRO A 41 12.88 -8.01 -2.20
CA PRO A 41 14.30 -8.21 -2.09
C PRO A 41 14.51 -8.86 -0.72
N GLN A 42 15.15 -10.01 -0.73
CA GLN A 42 15.63 -10.65 0.48
C GLN A 42 16.67 -9.73 1.13
N SER A 43 16.22 -8.81 1.98
CA SER A 43 17.05 -8.15 2.96
C SER A 43 16.83 -8.86 4.29
N SER A 44 17.70 -9.82 4.55
CA SER A 44 18.04 -10.23 5.90
C SER A 44 18.48 -9.02 6.71
N SER A 45 17.72 -8.58 7.70
CA SER A 45 18.27 -7.88 8.88
C SER A 45 17.19 -7.53 9.89
N SER A 46 17.34 -8.12 11.07
CA SER A 46 17.02 -7.56 12.38
C SER A 46 15.61 -7.00 12.61
N SER A 47 14.90 -7.70 13.49
CA SER A 47 14.17 -7.07 14.59
C SER A 47 14.99 -5.92 15.20
N SER A 48 14.80 -4.72 14.69
CA SER A 48 15.16 -3.48 15.38
C SER A 48 13.86 -2.73 15.56
N SER A 49 13.26 -2.96 16.73
CA SER A 49 12.22 -2.16 17.34
C SER A 49 12.76 -0.78 17.70
N GLU A 50 13.31 -0.06 16.73
CA GLU A 50 13.58 1.35 16.84
C GLU A 50 12.32 2.07 16.33
N PRO A 51 11.81 3.07 17.06
CA PRO A 51 10.67 3.86 16.59
C PRO A 51 11.04 4.47 15.23
N ARG A 52 10.30 4.08 14.18
CA ARG A 52 10.48 4.62 12.84
C ARG A 52 9.94 6.05 12.79
N SER A 53 10.78 7.01 13.15
CA SER A 53 10.48 8.44 12.97
C SER A 53 10.59 8.84 11.49
N ILE A 54 9.87 9.89 11.09
CA ILE A 54 9.87 10.44 9.74
C ILE A 54 11.25 11.06 9.43
N SER A 55 11.86 10.73 8.28
CA SER A 55 13.13 11.32 7.89
C SER A 55 12.96 12.80 7.46
N PRO A 56 13.99 13.65 7.61
CA PRO A 56 13.91 15.05 7.22
C PRO A 56 13.60 15.27 5.74
N GLU A 57 14.11 14.40 4.87
CA GLU A 57 13.85 14.46 3.42
C GLU A 57 12.38 14.19 3.09
N LEU A 58 11.76 13.22 3.76
CA LEU A 58 10.33 12.95 3.59
C LEU A 58 9.49 14.08 4.18
N LEU A 59 9.86 14.62 5.35
CA LEU A 59 9.17 15.76 5.95
C LEU A 59 9.13 16.97 5.01
N ALA A 60 10.20 17.23 4.26
CA ALA A 60 10.29 18.35 3.32
C ALA A 60 9.29 18.28 2.16
N ILE A 61 8.80 17.08 1.81
CA ILE A 61 7.82 16.88 0.72
C ILE A 61 6.40 16.64 1.25
N LEU A 62 6.22 16.45 2.56
CA LEU A 62 4.90 16.26 3.16
C LEU A 62 4.13 17.57 3.22
N ALA A 63 2.82 17.47 2.95
CA ALA A 63 1.91 18.61 2.91
C ALA A 63 0.57 18.27 3.54
N ASP A 64 -0.09 19.28 4.10
CA ASP A 64 -1.40 19.15 4.74
C ASP A 64 -2.47 18.66 3.74
N PRO A 65 -3.32 17.69 4.12
CA PRO A 65 -4.34 17.11 3.25
C PRO A 65 -5.48 18.06 2.89
N GLY A 66 -5.69 19.16 3.63
CA GLY A 66 -6.66 20.20 3.30
C GLY A 66 -6.03 21.28 2.40
N ASP A 67 -5.13 22.08 2.97
CA ASP A 67 -4.62 23.30 2.36
C ASP A 67 -3.34 23.12 1.51
N LYS A 68 -2.73 21.93 1.53
CA LYS A 68 -1.50 21.57 0.80
C LYS A 68 -0.25 22.37 1.19
N GLY A 69 -0.27 23.10 2.29
CA GLY A 69 0.92 23.79 2.80
C GLY A 69 1.80 22.88 3.68
N PRO A 70 2.96 23.40 4.12
CA PRO A 70 3.93 22.62 4.90
C PRO A 70 3.40 22.20 6.27
N VAL A 71 3.95 21.09 6.77
CA VAL A 71 3.72 20.54 8.12
C VAL A 71 5.04 20.38 8.88
N GLU A 72 4.99 20.45 10.20
CA GLU A 72 6.14 20.32 11.10
C GLU A 72 6.04 19.05 11.94
N LEU A 73 7.16 18.38 12.19
CA LEU A 73 7.21 17.25 13.12
C LEU A 73 7.31 17.78 14.56
N MET A 74 6.41 17.33 15.44
CA MET A 74 6.39 17.66 16.86
C MET A 74 6.27 16.40 17.70
N LYS A 75 6.94 16.38 18.87
CA LYS A 75 6.79 15.36 19.91
C LYS A 75 6.08 15.96 21.10
N ASP A 76 5.09 15.26 21.63
CA ASP A 76 4.45 15.67 22.89
C ASP A 76 5.22 15.13 24.12
N SER A 77 4.72 15.45 25.31
CA SER A 77 5.28 15.02 26.59
C SER A 77 5.23 13.51 26.81
N GLU A 78 4.34 12.81 26.11
CA GLU A 78 4.18 11.35 26.18
C GLU A 78 5.07 10.63 25.15
N GLY A 79 5.79 11.40 24.32
CA GLY A 79 6.68 10.88 23.30
C GLY A 79 5.97 10.53 21.98
N LYS A 80 4.69 10.85 21.81
CA LYS A 80 3.96 10.61 20.57
C LYS A 80 4.35 11.66 19.53
N GLU A 81 4.54 11.20 18.30
CA GLU A 81 4.90 12.04 17.15
C GLU A 81 3.67 12.53 16.40
N TRP A 82 3.73 13.79 15.98
CA TRP A 82 2.65 14.50 15.29
C TRP A 82 3.20 15.29 14.12
N LEU A 83 2.46 15.32 13.01
CA LEU A 83 2.63 16.34 11.97
C LEU A 83 1.66 17.48 12.26
N VAL A 84 2.18 18.70 12.37
CA VAL A 84 1.42 19.88 12.80
C VAL A 84 1.37 20.89 11.68
N ASN A 85 0.16 21.36 11.35
CA ASN A 85 -0.02 22.51 10.48
C ASN A 85 -0.18 23.78 11.35
N ARG A 86 0.82 24.64 11.34
CA ARG A 86 0.86 25.91 12.11
C ARG A 86 -0.15 26.96 11.64
N ARG A 87 -0.81 26.78 10.49
CA ARG A 87 -1.80 27.76 9.97
C ARG A 87 -3.19 27.55 10.55
N ASN A 88 -3.59 26.29 10.74
CA ASN A 88 -4.93 25.91 11.21
C ASN A 88 -4.94 25.21 12.58
N GLY A 89 -3.77 24.81 13.08
CA GLY A 89 -3.59 24.11 14.36
C GLY A 89 -3.86 22.61 14.28
N TYR A 90 -4.04 22.04 13.09
CA TYR A 90 -4.36 20.62 12.93
C TYR A 90 -3.13 19.77 13.26
N ARG A 91 -3.38 18.64 13.93
CA ARG A 91 -2.34 17.67 14.33
C ARG A 91 -2.70 16.30 13.78
N TYR A 92 -1.79 15.71 13.01
CA TYR A 92 -1.95 14.38 12.45
C TYR A 92 -1.04 13.40 13.21
N PRO A 93 -1.59 12.35 13.84
CA PRO A 93 -0.79 11.41 14.59
C PRO A 93 0.09 10.57 13.64
N ILE A 94 1.27 10.19 14.13
CA ILE A 94 2.15 9.21 13.48
C ILE A 94 2.07 7.91 14.29
N GLU A 95 1.63 6.83 13.64
CA GLU A 95 1.48 5.51 14.27
C GLU A 95 2.32 4.51 13.49
N ASP A 96 3.23 3.79 14.17
CA ASP A 96 4.19 2.85 13.55
C ASP A 96 5.03 3.44 12.39
N GLY A 97 5.30 4.75 12.47
CA GLY A 97 6.01 5.52 11.45
C GLY A 97 5.15 5.90 10.24
N ILE A 98 3.83 5.70 10.32
CA ILE A 98 2.86 6.02 9.28
C ILE A 98 2.05 7.26 9.70
N PRO A 99 2.15 8.39 8.97
CA PRO A 99 1.31 9.55 9.21
C PRO A 99 -0.15 9.30 8.84
N ILE A 100 -1.07 9.54 9.76
CA ILE A 100 -2.52 9.47 9.51
C ILE A 100 -3.01 10.84 9.03
N MET A 101 -2.81 11.12 7.74
CA MET A 101 -3.10 12.42 7.09
C MET A 101 -4.56 12.52 6.60
N LEU A 102 -5.51 12.35 7.52
CA LEU A 102 -6.95 12.51 7.28
C LEU A 102 -7.45 13.83 7.87
N LEU A 103 -8.37 14.52 7.18
CA LEU A 103 -8.92 15.80 7.66
C LEU A 103 -9.60 15.64 9.01
N GLU A 104 -10.35 14.55 9.20
CA GLU A 104 -11.11 14.27 10.42
C GLU A 104 -10.18 14.07 11.63
N GLU A 105 -9.03 13.41 11.43
CA GLU A 105 -8.03 13.25 12.49
C GLU A 105 -7.32 14.58 12.79
N GLY A 106 -7.05 15.39 11.77
CA GLY A 106 -6.49 16.73 11.95
C GLY A 106 -7.39 17.66 12.77
N GLU A 107 -8.70 17.66 12.45
CA GLU A 107 -9.70 18.46 13.16
C GLU A 107 -9.92 17.99 14.59
N LYS A 108 -10.01 16.67 14.80
CA LYS A 108 -10.17 16.05 16.13
C LYS A 108 -9.04 16.40 17.09
N ASN A 109 -7.81 16.50 16.60
CA ASN A 109 -6.63 16.82 17.39
C ASN A 109 -6.19 18.29 17.23
N ARG A 110 -7.07 19.16 16.75
CA ARG A 110 -6.76 20.57 16.53
C ARG A 110 -6.40 21.26 17.85
N ASP A 111 -5.29 22.00 17.81
CA ASP A 111 -4.82 22.83 18.91
C ASP A 111 -4.60 24.27 18.43
N GLU A 112 -5.49 25.17 18.84
CA GLU A 112 -5.44 26.57 18.44
C GLU A 112 -4.23 27.32 19.01
N SER A 113 -3.64 26.84 20.11
CA SER A 113 -2.46 27.46 20.70
C SER A 113 -1.21 27.31 19.84
N LEU A 114 -1.22 26.34 18.91
CA LEU A 114 -0.11 26.07 17.99
C LEU A 114 -0.17 26.92 16.73
N ILE A 115 -1.22 27.73 16.54
CA ILE A 115 -1.41 28.56 15.35
C ILE A 115 -0.46 29.76 15.38
N ILE A 116 0.39 29.87 14.36
CA ILE A 116 1.27 31.02 14.16
C ILE A 116 0.58 31.97 13.18
N ARG A 117 0.16 33.13 13.69
CA ARG A 117 -0.32 34.22 12.82
C ARG A 117 0.90 34.89 12.21
N GLN A 118 1.03 34.85 10.89
CA GLN A 118 1.99 35.68 10.18
C GLN A 118 1.41 37.09 10.15
N GLU A 119 2.00 38.01 10.91
CA GLU A 119 1.77 39.46 10.81
C GLU A 119 2.47 40.06 9.59
#